data_AF-A0A7S4HVI7-F1
#
_entry.id   AF-A0A7S4HVI7-F1
#
_cell.length_a   1.000
_cell.length_b   1.000
_cell.length_c   1.000
_cell.angle_alpha   90.00
_cell.angle_beta   90.00
_cell.angle_gamma   90.00
#
_symmetry.space_group_name_H-M   'P 1'
#
loop_
_entity.id
_entity.type
_entity.pdbx_description
1 polymer ?
#
loop_
_entity_poly.entity_id
_entity_poly.type
_entity_poly.pdbx_seq_one_letter_code
_entity_poly.pdbx_strand_id
1 'polypeptide(L)'
;VADYYEVLQLRDACCKFLLDAVQRDNCCDLLHKSLEVHCDPLWHRCTDFLTLDFVSVMENDPDFAELDHRILQAVLSRDELVCFEEMQVLRAVVQWYSPRPSADKYAQLPDLLPLVRWSLLPEARRAE
;
A
#
# COMPACT_ATOMS: atom_id res chain seq x y z
N VAL A 1 -6.16 34.57 -11.96
CA VAL A 1 -7.38 33.96 -11.39
C VAL A 1 -7.91 32.87 -12.33
N ALA A 2 -8.09 33.12 -13.64
CA ALA A 2 -8.45 32.08 -14.62
C ALA A 2 -7.44 30.90 -14.67
N ASP A 3 -6.14 31.16 -14.73
CA ASP A 3 -5.10 30.11 -14.77
C ASP A 3 -5.17 29.15 -13.55
N TYR A 4 -5.52 29.66 -12.37
CA TYR A 4 -5.68 28.84 -11.17
C TYR A 4 -6.92 27.93 -11.26
N TYR A 5 -8.02 28.44 -11.83
CA TYR A 5 -9.26 27.67 -12.03
C TYR A 5 -9.14 26.61 -13.14
N GLU A 6 -8.37 26.88 -14.19
CA GLU A 6 -8.10 25.91 -15.26
C GLU A 6 -7.23 24.74 -14.77
N VAL A 7 -6.22 25.05 -13.93
CA VAL A 7 -5.36 24.02 -13.30
C VAL A 7 -6.17 23.13 -12.35
N LEU A 8 -7.14 23.67 -11.61
CA LEU A 8 -8.03 22.88 -10.75
C LEU A 8 -8.93 21.93 -11.56
N GLN A 9 -9.53 22.39 -12.66
CA GLN A 9 -10.36 21.54 -13.52
C GLN A 9 -9.55 20.43 -14.19
N LEU A 10 -8.33 20.74 -14.64
CA LEU A 10 -7.42 19.75 -15.21
C LEU A 10 -7.03 18.70 -14.15
N ARG A 11 -6.69 19.14 -12.93
CA ARG A 11 -6.39 18.23 -11.82
C ARG A 11 -7.56 17.30 -11.53
N ASP A 12 -8.78 17.82 -11.46
CA ASP A 12 -9.97 17.01 -11.15
C ASP A 12 -10.29 16.01 -12.28
N ALA A 13 -10.05 16.38 -13.54
CA ALA A 13 -10.16 15.46 -14.68
C ALA A 13 -9.09 14.37 -14.66
N CYS A 14 -7.83 14.73 -14.35
CA CYS A 14 -6.74 13.79 -14.18
C CYS A 14 -7.01 12.81 -13.04
N CYS A 15 -7.49 13.29 -11.88
CA CYS A 15 -7.89 12.43 -10.76
C CYS A 15 -8.95 11.41 -11.18
N LYS A 16 -9.98 11.82 -11.93
CA LYS A 16 -11.00 10.89 -12.45
C LYS A 16 -10.41 9.84 -13.40
N PHE A 17 -9.54 10.26 -14.31
CA PHE A 17 -8.86 9.32 -15.20
C PHE A 17 -8.00 8.31 -14.43
N LEU A 18 -7.24 8.78 -13.44
CA LEU A 18 -6.38 7.93 -12.61
C LEU A 18 -7.20 6.98 -11.74
N LEU A 19 -8.37 7.40 -11.24
CA LEU A 19 -9.31 6.55 -10.50
C LEU A 19 -9.77 5.33 -11.30
N ASP A 20 -10.03 5.52 -12.60
CA ASP A 20 -10.45 4.44 -13.50
C ASP A 20 -9.26 3.59 -13.97
N ALA A 21 -8.04 4.13 -13.90
CA ALA A 21 -6.81 3.48 -14.34
C ALA A 21 -6.06 2.72 -13.23
N VAL A 22 -6.59 2.68 -11.99
CA VAL A 22 -5.97 1.91 -10.89
C VAL A 22 -5.97 0.43 -11.22
N GLN A 23 -4.77 -0.14 -11.27
CA GLN A 23 -4.49 -1.54 -11.55
C GLN A 23 -3.51 -2.09 -10.52
N ARG A 24 -3.40 -3.42 -10.47
CA ARG A 24 -2.58 -4.14 -9.49
C ARG A 24 -1.07 -3.96 -9.65
N ASP A 25 -0.61 -3.45 -10.77
CA ASP A 25 0.80 -3.20 -11.11
C ASP A 25 1.21 -1.72 -10.99
N ASN A 26 0.25 -0.82 -10.73
CA ASN A 26 0.48 0.62 -10.62
C ASN A 26 -0.14 1.24 -9.36
N CYS A 27 -0.76 0.45 -8.50
CA CYS A 27 -1.53 0.93 -7.36
C CYS A 27 -0.64 1.72 -6.38
N CYS A 28 0.57 1.26 -6.12
CA CYS A 28 1.52 1.87 -5.19
C CYS A 28 2.07 3.18 -5.76
N ASP A 29 2.47 3.21 -7.04
CA ASP A 29 2.88 4.45 -7.73
C ASP A 29 1.75 5.49 -7.73
N LEU A 30 0.52 5.09 -8.08
CA LEU A 30 -0.63 5.98 -8.04
C LEU A 30 -0.96 6.48 -6.63
N LEU A 31 -0.72 5.66 -5.61
CA LEU A 31 -0.87 6.07 -4.22
C LEU A 31 0.16 7.13 -3.84
N HIS A 32 1.43 6.96 -4.22
CA HIS A 32 2.45 7.99 -4.03
C HIS A 32 2.07 9.30 -4.74
N LYS A 33 1.67 9.21 -6.02
CA LYS A 33 1.22 10.36 -6.80
C LYS A 33 0.03 11.06 -6.17
N SER A 34 -0.92 10.30 -5.61
CA SER A 34 -2.11 10.87 -4.96
C SER A 34 -1.75 11.77 -3.78
N LEU A 35 -0.67 11.46 -3.05
CA LEU A 35 -0.15 12.28 -1.96
C LEU A 35 0.55 13.54 -2.48
N GLU A 36 1.33 13.43 -3.57
CA GLU A 36 2.03 14.56 -4.18
C GLU A 36 1.06 15.61 -4.76
N VAL A 37 -0.03 15.16 -5.39
CA VAL A 37 -1.04 16.07 -5.99
C VAL A 37 -2.20 16.41 -5.05
N HIS A 38 -2.16 15.92 -3.80
CA HIS A 38 -3.22 16.08 -2.79
C HIS A 38 -4.62 15.68 -3.32
N CYS A 39 -4.71 14.51 -3.95
CA CYS A 39 -5.96 13.98 -4.51
C CYS A 39 -6.53 12.87 -3.62
N ASP A 40 -7.27 13.27 -2.57
CA ASP A 40 -7.87 12.35 -1.59
C ASP A 40 -8.73 11.24 -2.22
N PRO A 41 -9.56 11.50 -3.26
CA PRO A 41 -10.34 10.42 -3.89
C PRO A 41 -9.46 9.31 -4.47
N LEU A 42 -8.35 9.69 -5.12
CA LEU A 42 -7.40 8.72 -5.69
C LEU A 42 -6.70 7.94 -4.57
N TRP A 43 -6.30 8.63 -3.51
CA TRP A 43 -5.70 8.00 -2.34
C TRP A 43 -6.62 6.95 -1.72
N HIS A 44 -7.89 7.29 -1.48
CA HIS A 44 -8.88 6.36 -0.96
C HIS A 44 -9.08 5.16 -1.88
N ARG A 45 -9.23 5.40 -3.19
CA ARG A 45 -9.41 4.33 -4.17
C ARG A 45 -8.23 3.37 -4.22
N CYS A 46 -7.00 3.88 -4.23
CA CYS A 46 -5.79 3.07 -4.23
C CYS A 46 -5.65 2.29 -2.91
N THR A 47 -5.92 2.92 -1.76
CA THR A 47 -5.83 2.25 -0.46
C THR A 47 -6.89 1.15 -0.31
N ASP A 48 -8.12 1.39 -0.78
CA ASP A 48 -9.18 0.38 -0.79
C ASP A 48 -8.87 -0.74 -1.77
N PHE A 49 -8.34 -0.43 -2.96
CA PHE A 49 -7.90 -1.43 -3.92
C PHE A 49 -6.78 -2.29 -3.36
N LEU A 50 -5.77 -1.68 -2.73
CA LEU A 50 -4.68 -2.38 -2.04
C LEU A 50 -5.19 -3.23 -0.86
N THR A 51 -6.28 -2.83 -0.19
CA THR A 51 -6.86 -3.62 0.90
C THR A 51 -7.61 -4.86 0.35
N LEU A 52 -8.35 -4.68 -0.76
CA LEU A 52 -9.22 -5.70 -1.33
C LEU A 52 -8.50 -6.68 -2.28
N ASP A 53 -7.44 -6.25 -2.95
CA ASP A 53 -6.62 -7.06 -3.86
C ASP A 53 -5.16 -7.16 -3.36
N PHE A 54 -4.98 -7.15 -2.04
CA PHE A 54 -3.68 -7.02 -1.37
C PHE A 54 -2.59 -7.95 -1.90
N VAL A 55 -2.90 -9.25 -2.01
CA VAL A 55 -1.95 -10.26 -2.47
C VAL A 55 -1.51 -10.01 -3.90
N SER A 56 -2.45 -9.66 -4.76
CA SER A 56 -2.23 -9.37 -6.18
C SER A 56 -1.35 -8.12 -6.34
N VAL A 57 -1.61 -7.06 -5.57
CA VAL A 57 -0.75 -5.86 -5.58
C VAL A 57 0.64 -6.18 -5.05
N MET A 58 0.76 -6.87 -3.91
CA MET A 58 2.04 -7.29 -3.34
C MET A 58 2.88 -8.07 -4.36
N GLU A 59 2.29 -8.96 -5.17
CA GLU A 59 3.02 -9.79 -6.12
C GLU A 59 3.35 -9.09 -7.45
N ASN A 60 2.55 -8.12 -7.88
CA ASN A 60 2.64 -7.54 -9.24
C ASN A 60 3.17 -6.09 -9.25
N ASP A 61 3.05 -5.35 -8.16
CA ASP A 61 3.45 -3.95 -8.10
C ASP A 61 4.93 -3.81 -7.69
N PRO A 62 5.81 -3.33 -8.60
CA PRO A 62 7.23 -3.18 -8.29
C PRO A 62 7.50 -2.10 -7.24
N ASP A 63 6.58 -1.13 -7.07
CA ASP A 63 6.72 0.00 -6.16
C ASP A 63 6.19 -0.31 -4.76
N PHE A 64 5.72 -1.54 -4.51
CA PHE A 64 5.28 -1.99 -3.19
C PHE A 64 6.35 -1.78 -2.10
N ALA A 65 7.63 -1.99 -2.45
CA ALA A 65 8.74 -1.78 -1.51
C ALA A 65 8.97 -0.30 -1.18
N GLU A 66 8.47 0.64 -1.98
CA GLU A 66 8.63 2.07 -1.74
C GLU A 66 7.49 2.68 -0.91
N LEU A 67 6.43 1.89 -0.63
CA LEU A 67 5.31 2.33 0.18
C LEU A 67 5.75 2.89 1.54
N ASP A 68 5.09 3.97 1.95
CA ASP A 68 5.27 4.52 3.29
C ASP A 68 4.77 3.52 4.34
N HIS A 69 5.57 3.31 5.40
CA HIS A 69 5.20 2.45 6.53
C HIS A 69 3.83 2.74 7.12
N ARG A 70 3.38 4.00 7.17
CA ARG A 70 2.08 4.38 7.74
C ARG A 70 0.94 3.85 6.90
N ILE A 71 1.12 3.84 5.58
CA ILE A 71 0.14 3.29 4.64
C ILE A 71 0.08 1.78 4.82
N LEU A 72 1.24 1.13 4.82
CA LEU A 72 1.30 -0.32 5.01
C LEU A 72 0.69 -0.71 6.36
N GLN A 73 1.02 -0.01 7.44
CA GLN A 73 0.44 -0.20 8.76
C GLN A 73 -1.09 -0.02 8.73
N ALA A 74 -1.58 1.05 8.09
CA ALA A 74 -3.00 1.31 7.95
C ALA A 74 -3.70 0.16 7.23
N VAL A 75 -3.19 -0.28 6.07
CA VAL A 75 -3.74 -1.41 5.30
C VAL A 75 -3.74 -2.71 6.10
N LEU A 76 -2.61 -3.04 6.74
CA LEU A 76 -2.48 -4.26 7.54
C LEU A 76 -3.37 -4.27 8.79
N SER A 77 -3.75 -3.09 9.30
CA SER A 77 -4.66 -2.95 10.44
C SER A 77 -6.15 -3.04 10.08
N ARG A 78 -6.51 -3.08 8.79
CA ARG A 78 -7.92 -3.13 8.35
C ARG A 78 -8.50 -4.53 8.54
N ASP A 79 -9.69 -4.59 9.10
CA ASP A 79 -10.43 -5.85 9.25
C ASP A 79 -10.90 -6.41 7.89
N GLU A 80 -11.02 -5.55 6.88
CA GLU A 80 -11.40 -5.92 5.51
C GLU A 80 -10.22 -6.39 4.63
N LEU A 81 -9.02 -6.52 5.19
CA LEU A 81 -7.84 -6.97 4.44
C LEU A 81 -8.09 -8.36 3.84
N VAL A 82 -8.08 -8.44 2.51
CA VAL A 82 -8.31 -9.69 1.79
C VAL A 82 -6.98 -10.41 1.59
N CYS A 83 -6.71 -11.36 2.49
CA CYS A 83 -5.63 -12.33 2.35
C CYS A 83 -6.15 -13.76 2.56
N PHE A 84 -5.54 -14.73 1.88
CA PHE A 84 -5.86 -16.15 2.02
C PHE A 84 -5.26 -16.74 3.29
N GLU A 85 -4.06 -16.30 3.65
CA GLU A 85 -3.31 -16.81 4.80
C GLU A 85 -2.54 -15.69 5.48
N GLU A 86 -2.36 -15.80 6.79
CA GLU A 86 -1.51 -14.88 7.57
C GLU A 86 -0.05 -14.85 7.07
N MET A 87 0.38 -15.93 6.42
CA MET A 87 1.69 -15.99 5.75
C MET A 87 1.86 -14.90 4.69
N GLN A 88 0.78 -14.43 4.06
CA GLN A 88 0.84 -13.34 3.09
C GLN A 88 1.08 -11.99 3.75
N VAL A 89 0.50 -11.76 4.93
CA VAL A 89 0.75 -10.55 5.73
C VAL A 89 2.22 -10.48 6.13
N LEU A 90 2.78 -11.59 6.63
CA LEU A 90 4.21 -11.67 6.95
C LEU A 90 5.08 -11.46 5.70
N ARG A 91 4.75 -12.12 4.58
CA ARG A 91 5.48 -11.95 3.31
C ARG A 91 5.45 -10.51 2.83
N ALA A 92 4.34 -9.80 2.98
CA ALA A 92 4.24 -8.40 2.61
C ALA A 92 5.21 -7.53 3.44
N VAL A 93 5.27 -7.72 4.76
CA VAL A 93 6.23 -7.00 5.62
C VAL A 93 7.68 -7.28 5.19
N VAL A 94 7.98 -8.56 4.89
CA VAL A 94 9.32 -8.96 4.40
C VAL A 94 9.61 -8.35 3.03
N GLN A 95 8.66 -8.36 2.11
CA GLN A 95 8.81 -7.83 0.75
C GLN A 95 8.91 -6.29 0.74
N TRP A 96 8.27 -5.62 1.69
CA TRP A 96 8.44 -4.20 1.90
C TRP A 96 9.85 -3.85 2.42
N TYR A 97 10.40 -4.67 3.32
CA TYR A 97 11.71 -4.42 3.93
C TYR A 97 12.90 -4.87 3.06
N SER A 98 12.84 -6.09 2.52
CA SER A 98 13.99 -6.81 1.96
C SER A 98 14.66 -6.16 0.73
N PRO A 99 13.93 -5.54 -0.22
CA PRO A 99 14.55 -4.98 -1.42
C PRO A 99 15.46 -3.77 -1.13
N ARG A 100 15.15 -3.00 -0.09
CA ARG A 100 15.91 -1.82 0.33
C ARG A 100 15.90 -1.70 1.86
N PRO A 101 16.69 -2.52 2.57
CA PRO A 101 16.79 -2.40 4.03
C PRO A 101 17.45 -1.07 4.39
N SER A 102 16.84 -0.31 5.28
CA SER A 102 17.36 0.95 5.79
C SER A 102 17.17 1.01 7.31
N ALA A 103 17.94 1.88 7.98
CA ALA A 103 17.78 2.11 9.42
C ALA A 103 16.37 2.60 9.76
N ASP A 104 15.78 3.44 8.90
CA ASP A 104 14.42 3.95 9.06
C ASP A 104 13.38 2.83 8.98
N LYS A 105 13.47 1.97 7.96
CA LYS A 105 12.56 0.82 7.84
C LYS A 105 12.74 -0.18 8.97
N TYR A 106 13.97 -0.40 9.42
CA TYR A 106 14.25 -1.26 10.57
C TYR A 106 13.60 -0.71 11.84
N ALA A 107 13.63 0.60 12.05
CA ALA A 107 12.97 1.26 13.18
C ALA A 107 11.43 1.17 13.11
N GLN A 108 10.85 0.95 11.93
CA GLN A 108 9.40 0.82 11.69
C GLN A 108 8.90 -0.64 11.78
N LEU A 109 9.77 -1.64 11.67
CA LEU A 109 9.38 -3.05 11.80
C LEU A 109 8.66 -3.38 13.13
N PRO A 110 9.06 -2.83 14.29
CA PRO A 110 8.34 -3.04 15.55
C PRO A 110 6.87 -2.60 15.53
N ASP A 111 6.48 -1.68 14.64
CA ASP A 111 5.09 -1.23 14.50
C ASP A 111 4.28 -2.12 13.54
N LEU A 112 4.96 -2.81 12.60
CA LEU A 112 4.33 -3.68 11.60
C LEU A 112 4.23 -5.14 12.08
N LEU A 113 5.25 -5.66 12.75
CA LEU A 113 5.29 -7.06 13.21
C LEU A 113 4.14 -7.46 14.17
N PRO A 114 3.63 -6.58 15.05
CA PRO A 114 2.48 -6.89 15.89
C PRO A 114 1.17 -7.06 15.12
N LEU A 115 1.08 -6.51 13.90
CA LEU A 115 -0.10 -6.67 13.04
C LEU A 115 -0.19 -8.06 12.43
N VAL A 116 0.94 -8.78 12.35
CA VAL A 116 0.96 -10.19 11.94
C VAL A 116 0.45 -11.05 13.09
N ARG A 117 -0.60 -11.83 12.84
CA ARG A 117 -1.19 -12.76 13.82
C ARG A 117 -0.35 -14.04 13.89
N TRP A 118 0.75 -13.99 14.64
CA TRP A 118 1.69 -15.11 14.80
C TRP A 118 1.05 -16.46 15.19
N SER A 119 -0.09 -16.43 15.88
CA SER A 119 -0.87 -17.63 16.24
C SER A 119 -1.51 -18.36 15.06
N LEU A 120 -1.68 -17.69 13.93
CA LEU A 120 -2.26 -18.25 12.69
C LEU A 120 -1.20 -18.69 11.68
N LEU A 121 0.08 -18.39 11.94
CA LEU A 121 1.17 -18.87 11.08
C LEU A 121 1.40 -20.37 11.28
N PRO A 122 1.74 -21.13 10.24
CA PRO A 122 2.12 -22.53 10.35
C PRO A 122 3.28 -22.71 11.34
N GLU A 123 3.19 -23.71 12.24
CA GLU A 123 4.17 -23.93 13.32
C GLU A 123 5.61 -24.11 12.81
N ALA A 124 5.78 -24.67 11.61
CA ALA A 124 7.08 -24.90 10.98
C ALA A 124 7.92 -23.62 10.77
N ARG A 125 7.30 -22.44 10.83
CA ARG A 125 7.94 -21.14 10.51
C ARG A 125 7.98 -20.16 11.68
N ARG A 126 7.50 -20.55 12.87
CA ARG A 126 7.56 -19.70 14.07
C ARG A 126 8.93 -19.71 14.77
N ALA A 127 9.84 -20.57 14.32
CA ALA A 127 11.14 -20.84 14.96
C ALA A 127 12.35 -20.53 14.06
N GLU A 128 12.13 -19.99 12.86
CA GLU A 128 13.18 -19.45 11.96
C GLU A 128 13.37 -17.95 12.20
#